data_AF-A0A1Z8BGD3-F1
#
_entry.id   AF-A0A1Z8BGD3-F1
#
_cell.length_a   1.000
_cell.length_b   1.000
_cell.length_c   1.000
_cell.angle_alpha   90.00
_cell.angle_beta   90.00
_cell.angle_gamma   90.00
#
_symmetry.space_group_name_H-M   'P 1'
#
loop_
_entity.id
_entity.type
_entity.pdbx_description
1 polymer ?
#
loop_
_entity_poly.entity_id
_entity_poly.type
_entity_poly.pdbx_seq_one_letter_code
_entity_poly.pdbx_strand_id
1 'polypeptide(L)'
;MKKFFKYLPFFLFGLCFVLNSCSEENVNTDQTRNLGFSEMKSTEDVDLSKLRNSVATFVDSVNIASIANGSTLLDEGQASDLLAPIVEETLAILPEYGITLGELQEDFPNLDDSRIAIIGIGIISIEDGLNNLQIKSVDWDRAISCALGAIGFNSIDLLRNAAETGTRVAIRGLIKTVATRLLGPIGVAFTVAEWALCYSGFSLW
;
A
#
# COMPACT_ATOMS: atom_id res chain seq x y z
N MET A 1 -35.77 27.58 15.38
CA MET A 1 -34.52 27.11 14.75
C MET A 1 -33.46 26.74 15.81
N LYS A 2 -33.72 25.73 16.68
CA LYS A 2 -32.77 25.32 17.75
C LYS A 2 -32.31 23.85 17.66
N LYS A 3 -32.76 23.11 16.64
CA LYS A 3 -32.50 21.66 16.54
C LYS A 3 -31.21 21.30 15.78
N PHE A 4 -30.60 22.24 15.05
CA PHE A 4 -29.39 21.97 14.24
C PHE A 4 -28.08 22.06 15.01
N PHE A 5 -28.07 22.61 16.23
CA PHE A 5 -26.82 22.83 16.98
C PHE A 5 -26.21 21.54 17.56
N LYS A 6 -26.96 20.44 17.59
CA LYS A 6 -26.51 19.17 18.18
C LYS A 6 -25.48 18.41 17.32
N TYR A 7 -25.46 18.68 16.01
CA TYR A 7 -24.57 17.99 15.07
C TYR A 7 -23.35 18.84 14.64
N LEU A 8 -23.29 20.10 15.09
CA LEU A 8 -22.17 21.00 14.84
C LEU A 8 -20.79 20.40 15.22
N PRO A 9 -20.60 19.74 16.39
CA PRO A 9 -19.27 19.24 16.75
C PRO A 9 -18.80 18.06 15.88
N PHE A 10 -19.71 17.23 15.37
CA PHE A 10 -19.36 16.12 14.47
C PHE A 10 -18.92 16.63 13.09
N PHE A 11 -19.60 17.66 12.59
CA PHE A 11 -19.23 18.29 11.32
C PHE A 11 -17.89 19.03 11.41
N LEU A 12 -17.62 19.66 12.56
CA LEU A 12 -16.36 20.38 12.82
C LEU A 12 -15.16 19.43 12.95
N PHE A 13 -15.35 18.25 13.58
CA PHE A 13 -14.32 17.22 13.64
C PHE A 13 -13.98 16.63 12.27
N GLY A 14 -14.99 16.42 11.41
CA GLY A 14 -14.77 15.99 10.03
C GLY A 14 -14.04 17.04 9.19
N LEU A 15 -14.40 18.32 9.33
CA LEU A 15 -13.75 19.42 8.60
C LEU A 15 -12.28 19.59 9.00
N CYS A 16 -11.92 19.38 10.27
CA CYS A 16 -10.53 19.47 10.73
C CYS A 16 -9.64 18.33 10.20
N PHE A 17 -10.19 17.16 9.88
CA PHE A 17 -9.45 16.09 9.23
C PHE A 17 -9.17 16.42 7.75
N VAL A 18 -10.15 17.01 7.05
CA VAL A 18 -9.99 17.41 5.64
C VAL A 18 -9.02 18.59 5.50
N LEU A 19 -9.08 19.58 6.40
CA LEU A 19 -8.25 20.78 6.30
C LEU A 19 -6.79 20.59 6.75
N ASN A 20 -6.49 19.58 7.59
CA ASN A 20 -5.10 19.25 7.91
C ASN A 20 -4.42 18.34 6.85
N SER A 21 -5.18 17.78 5.91
CA SER A 21 -4.63 17.01 4.78
C SER A 21 -4.13 17.89 3.62
N CYS A 22 -4.34 19.21 3.67
CA CYS A 22 -3.83 20.15 2.66
C CYS A 22 -2.95 21.23 3.32
N SER A 23 -1.80 20.84 3.85
CA SER A 23 -0.66 21.76 3.93
C SER A 23 0.23 21.49 2.72
N GLU A 24 -0.11 22.17 1.63
CA GLU A 24 0.65 22.20 0.38
C GLU A 24 2.00 22.89 0.65
N GLU A 25 3.04 22.12 0.92
CA GLU A 25 4.40 22.62 0.73
C GLU A 25 4.59 22.83 -0.77
N ASN A 26 4.92 24.06 -1.17
CA ASN A 26 5.31 24.41 -2.52
C ASN A 26 6.58 23.63 -2.91
N VAL A 27 6.40 22.39 -3.37
CA VAL A 27 7.48 21.58 -3.93
C VAL A 27 7.70 22.06 -5.34
N ASN A 28 8.76 22.85 -5.48
CA ASN A 28 9.32 23.29 -6.75
C ASN A 28 9.49 22.08 -7.68
N THR A 29 8.75 22.10 -8.79
CA THR A 29 8.85 21.18 -9.91
C THR A 29 10.18 21.42 -10.64
N ASP A 30 11.28 20.91 -10.09
CA ASP A 30 12.56 20.73 -10.79
C ASP A 30 13.52 19.96 -9.89
N GLN A 31 13.26 18.66 -9.71
CA GLN A 31 14.25 17.79 -9.09
C GLN A 31 14.16 16.33 -9.54
N THR A 32 14.37 16.11 -10.84
CA THR A 32 15.14 14.95 -11.33
C THR A 32 16.57 15.05 -10.78
N ARG A 33 16.74 14.88 -9.46
CA ARG A 33 18.06 14.62 -8.89
C ARG A 33 18.29 13.14 -8.97
N ASN A 34 19.30 12.78 -9.74
CA ASN A 34 20.09 11.58 -9.59
C ASN A 34 20.19 11.22 -8.10
N LEU A 35 19.37 10.26 -7.67
CA LEU A 35 19.55 9.59 -6.40
C LEU A 35 20.88 8.88 -6.53
N GLY A 36 21.91 9.46 -5.91
CA GLY A 36 23.19 8.81 -5.72
C GLY A 36 22.95 7.61 -4.82
N PHE A 37 22.52 6.51 -5.44
CA PHE A 37 22.34 5.22 -4.83
C PHE A 37 23.71 4.81 -4.27
N SER A 38 23.87 4.90 -2.94
CA SER A 38 24.88 4.08 -2.29
C SER A 38 24.50 2.65 -2.58
N GLU A 39 25.43 1.95 -3.23
CA GLU A 39 25.38 0.56 -3.63
C GLU A 39 24.91 -0.28 -2.43
N MET A 40 23.60 -0.48 -2.32
CA MET A 40 23.04 -1.43 -1.38
C MET A 40 23.53 -2.78 -1.84
N LYS A 41 24.13 -3.54 -0.93
CA LYS A 41 24.39 -4.96 -1.13
C LYS A 41 23.12 -5.58 -1.67
N SER A 42 23.15 -5.94 -2.95
CA SER A 42 22.14 -6.74 -3.62
C SER A 42 21.86 -7.90 -2.67
N THR A 43 20.65 -7.87 -2.09
CA THR A 43 20.03 -9.09 -1.59
C THR A 43 20.02 -10.01 -2.81
N GLU A 44 20.71 -11.14 -2.67
CA GLU A 44 20.67 -12.28 -3.58
C GLU A 44 19.24 -12.44 -4.15
N ASP A 45 19.10 -12.58 -5.48
CA ASP A 45 17.83 -12.49 -6.25
C ASP A 45 16.62 -13.06 -5.48
N VAL A 46 15.96 -12.19 -4.72
CA VAL A 46 14.71 -12.51 -4.02
C VAL A 46 13.67 -12.76 -5.11
N ASP A 47 13.19 -14.01 -5.20
CA ASP A 47 12.25 -14.40 -6.26
C ASP A 47 10.85 -13.85 -5.97
N LEU A 48 10.63 -12.60 -6.36
CA LEU A 48 9.32 -11.95 -6.27
C LEU A 48 8.34 -12.41 -7.35
N SER A 49 8.71 -13.35 -8.24
CA SER A 49 7.84 -13.71 -9.38
C SER A 49 6.49 -14.25 -8.92
N LYS A 50 6.46 -15.06 -7.85
CA LYS A 50 5.22 -15.59 -7.28
C LYS A 50 4.34 -14.49 -6.70
N LEU A 51 4.91 -13.62 -5.86
CA LEU A 51 4.19 -12.50 -5.28
C LEU A 51 3.64 -11.57 -6.36
N ARG A 52 4.42 -11.25 -7.40
CA ARG A 52 3.97 -10.46 -8.55
C ARG A 52 2.83 -11.15 -9.30
N ASN A 53 2.91 -12.45 -9.52
CA ASN A 53 1.83 -13.21 -10.17
C ASN A 53 0.55 -13.24 -9.32
N SER A 54 0.67 -13.38 -8.00
CA SER A 54 -0.47 -13.31 -7.07
C SER A 54 -1.12 -11.93 -7.11
N VAL A 55 -0.33 -10.86 -7.07
CA VAL A 55 -0.84 -9.49 -7.19
C VAL A 55 -1.47 -9.23 -8.56
N ALA A 56 -0.86 -9.67 -9.65
CA ALA A 56 -1.42 -9.53 -11.00
C ALA A 56 -2.76 -10.27 -11.12
N THR A 57 -2.83 -11.50 -10.63
CA THR A 57 -4.09 -12.29 -10.60
C THR A 57 -5.15 -11.56 -9.77
N PHE A 58 -4.77 -10.94 -8.66
CA PHE A 58 -5.67 -10.13 -7.86
C PHE A 58 -6.18 -8.92 -8.64
N VAL A 59 -5.30 -8.12 -9.26
CA VAL A 59 -5.68 -6.99 -10.14
C VAL A 59 -6.68 -7.44 -11.19
N ASP A 60 -6.42 -8.55 -11.87
CA ASP A 60 -7.27 -9.08 -12.93
C ASP A 60 -8.63 -9.61 -12.39
N SER A 61 -8.63 -10.18 -11.19
CA SER A 61 -9.85 -10.69 -10.53
C SER A 61 -10.77 -9.59 -10.03
N VAL A 62 -10.20 -8.43 -9.69
CA VAL A 62 -10.96 -7.27 -9.26
C VAL A 62 -11.59 -6.64 -10.50
N ASN A 63 -12.85 -6.97 -10.77
CA ASN A 63 -13.61 -6.36 -11.85
C ASN A 63 -13.93 -4.90 -11.50
N ILE A 64 -13.01 -4.00 -11.83
CA ILE A 64 -13.08 -2.58 -11.43
C ILE A 64 -14.36 -1.90 -11.94
N ALA A 65 -14.93 -2.34 -13.07
CA ALA A 65 -16.19 -1.83 -13.59
C ALA A 65 -17.39 -2.13 -12.67
N SER A 66 -17.36 -3.20 -11.89
CA SER A 66 -18.41 -3.53 -10.91
C SER A 66 -18.31 -2.70 -9.63
N ILE A 67 -17.08 -2.37 -9.21
CA ILE A 67 -16.79 -1.53 -8.04
C ILE A 67 -17.15 -0.06 -8.35
N ALA A 68 -16.73 0.44 -9.51
CA ALA A 68 -17.00 1.81 -9.94
C ALA A 68 -18.50 2.12 -10.10
N ASN A 69 -19.31 1.12 -10.47
CA ASN A 69 -20.77 1.25 -10.57
C ASN A 69 -21.49 1.09 -9.21
N GLY A 70 -20.75 0.99 -8.10
CA GLY A 70 -21.30 0.86 -6.74
C GLY A 70 -22.16 -0.39 -6.52
N SER A 71 -22.05 -1.37 -7.42
CA SER A 71 -22.97 -2.51 -7.50
C SER A 71 -22.57 -3.64 -6.55
N THR A 72 -21.29 -3.69 -6.17
CA THR A 72 -20.70 -4.70 -5.29
C THR A 72 -19.55 -4.07 -4.51
N LEU A 73 -19.82 -3.67 -3.27
CA LEU A 73 -18.76 -3.59 -2.26
C LEU A 73 -18.35 -5.03 -1.96
N LEU A 74 -17.06 -5.34 -2.08
CA LEU A 74 -16.55 -6.64 -1.66
C LEU A 74 -16.91 -6.84 -0.20
N ASP A 75 -17.59 -7.94 0.11
CA ASP A 75 -17.78 -8.34 1.49
C ASP A 75 -16.42 -8.62 2.13
N GLU A 76 -16.32 -8.39 3.44
CA GLU A 76 -15.07 -8.53 4.19
C GLU A 76 -14.44 -9.92 3.99
N GLY A 77 -15.28 -10.97 3.98
CA GLY A 77 -14.82 -12.35 3.73
C GLY A 77 -14.25 -12.51 2.32
N GLN A 78 -14.91 -11.95 1.32
CA GLN A 78 -14.46 -12.04 -0.07
C GLN A 78 -13.15 -11.29 -0.30
N ALA A 79 -12.99 -10.11 0.30
CA ALA A 79 -11.74 -9.36 0.23
C ALA A 79 -10.60 -10.12 0.91
N SER A 80 -10.87 -10.75 2.06
CA SER A 80 -9.88 -11.58 2.76
C SER A 80 -9.45 -12.80 1.93
N ASP A 81 -10.40 -13.52 1.35
CA ASP A 81 -10.13 -14.70 0.53
C ASP A 81 -9.33 -14.35 -0.74
N LEU A 82 -9.62 -13.22 -1.37
CA LEU A 82 -8.89 -12.73 -2.55
C LEU A 82 -7.45 -12.32 -2.23
N LEU A 83 -7.21 -11.82 -1.02
CA LEU A 83 -5.89 -11.36 -0.58
C LEU A 83 -5.04 -12.47 0.03
N ALA A 84 -5.64 -13.59 0.46
CA ALA A 84 -4.93 -14.70 1.09
C ALA A 84 -3.71 -15.20 0.28
N PRO A 85 -3.75 -15.34 -1.06
CA PRO A 85 -2.57 -15.73 -1.85
C PRO A 85 -1.44 -14.70 -1.78
N ILE A 86 -1.76 -13.41 -1.64
CA ILE A 86 -0.74 -12.36 -1.51
C ILE A 86 -0.17 -12.38 -0.09
N VAL A 87 -0.99 -12.60 0.93
CA VAL A 87 -0.53 -12.77 2.32
C VAL A 87 0.46 -13.93 2.43
N GLU A 88 0.11 -15.09 1.89
CA GLU A 88 0.96 -16.29 1.93
C GLU A 88 2.34 -16.04 1.30
N GLU A 89 2.36 -15.50 0.08
CA GLU A 89 3.61 -15.19 -0.62
C GLU A 89 4.40 -14.08 0.08
N THR A 90 3.72 -13.09 0.68
CA THR A 90 4.39 -12.04 1.48
C THR A 90 5.10 -12.62 2.69
N LEU A 91 4.43 -13.52 3.43
CA LEU A 91 5.01 -14.18 4.60
C LEU A 91 6.22 -15.04 4.23
N ALA A 92 6.20 -15.67 3.05
CA ALA A 92 7.32 -16.46 2.54
C ALA A 92 8.56 -15.59 2.24
N ILE A 93 8.36 -14.36 1.77
CA ILE A 93 9.43 -13.45 1.31
C ILE A 93 10.03 -12.60 2.45
N LEU A 94 9.26 -12.27 3.49
CA LEU A 94 9.73 -11.43 4.59
C LEU A 94 11.03 -11.91 5.28
N PRO A 95 11.26 -13.22 5.50
CA PRO A 95 12.52 -13.73 6.04
C PRO A 95 13.74 -13.41 5.18
N GLU A 96 13.59 -13.29 3.86
CA GLU A 96 14.68 -12.95 2.93
C GLU A 96 15.15 -11.50 3.13
N TYR A 97 14.27 -10.64 3.63
CA TYR A 97 14.59 -9.27 4.07
C TYR A 97 15.06 -9.19 5.53
N GLY A 98 15.28 -10.34 6.17
CA GLY A 98 15.70 -10.42 7.57
C GLY A 98 14.60 -10.03 8.57
N ILE A 99 13.32 -10.10 8.16
CA ILE A 99 12.18 -9.86 9.04
C ILE A 99 11.62 -11.21 9.46
N THR A 100 11.68 -11.48 10.76
CA THR A 100 11.19 -12.75 11.30
C THR A 100 9.68 -12.71 11.51
N LEU A 101 9.03 -13.89 11.45
CA LEU A 101 7.61 -14.00 11.76
C LEU A 101 7.29 -13.54 13.20
N GLY A 102 8.23 -13.73 14.14
CA GLY A 102 8.09 -13.24 15.51
C GLY A 102 8.03 -11.71 15.59
N GLU A 103 8.92 -11.01 14.87
CA GLU A 103 8.88 -9.54 14.76
C GLU A 103 7.58 -9.07 14.08
N LEU A 104 7.09 -9.79 13.07
CA LEU A 104 5.82 -9.47 12.41
C LEU A 104 4.62 -9.64 13.36
N GLN A 105 4.62 -10.69 14.20
CA GLN A 105 3.57 -10.97 15.17
C GLN A 105 3.42 -9.90 16.26
N GLU A 106 4.45 -9.10 16.50
CA GLU A 106 4.37 -7.94 17.40
C GLU A 106 3.35 -6.90 16.90
N ASP A 107 3.27 -6.73 15.58
CA ASP A 107 2.39 -5.74 14.93
C ASP A 107 1.10 -6.37 14.38
N PHE A 108 1.16 -7.66 14.04
CA PHE A 108 0.05 -8.46 13.50
C PHE A 108 -0.20 -9.70 14.35
N PRO A 109 -1.11 -9.64 15.35
CA PRO A 109 -1.38 -10.77 16.23
C PRO A 109 -1.82 -12.05 15.49
N ASN A 110 -2.40 -11.89 14.29
CA ASN A 110 -2.74 -12.98 13.39
C ASN A 110 -1.91 -12.85 12.10
N LEU A 111 -1.28 -13.94 11.67
CA LEU A 111 -0.53 -13.98 10.41
C LEU A 111 -1.42 -14.14 9.18
N ASP A 112 -2.69 -14.53 9.36
CA ASP A 112 -3.70 -14.56 8.30
C ASP A 112 -4.35 -13.19 8.07
N ASP A 113 -3.78 -12.12 8.63
CA ASP A 113 -4.32 -10.77 8.53
C ASP A 113 -4.14 -10.23 7.10
N SER A 114 -5.25 -9.90 6.44
CA SER A 114 -5.28 -9.39 5.07
C SER A 114 -4.49 -8.08 4.88
N ARG A 115 -4.21 -7.34 5.96
CA ARG A 115 -3.31 -6.18 5.94
C ARG A 115 -1.89 -6.56 5.53
N ILE A 116 -1.48 -7.81 5.72
CA ILE A 116 -0.15 -8.29 5.32
C ILE A 116 0.00 -8.29 3.79
N ALA A 117 -1.07 -8.47 3.03
CA ALA A 117 -1.01 -8.40 1.56
C ALA A 117 -0.51 -7.03 1.07
N ILE A 118 -0.85 -5.97 1.79
CA ILE A 118 -0.42 -4.61 1.51
C ILE A 118 1.10 -4.46 1.68
N ILE A 119 1.70 -5.17 2.65
CA ILE A 119 3.14 -5.20 2.83
C ILE A 119 3.81 -5.82 1.60
N GLY A 120 3.25 -6.90 1.05
CA GLY A 120 3.75 -7.54 -0.17
C GLY A 120 3.77 -6.60 -1.37
N ILE A 121 2.68 -5.85 -1.58
CA ILE A 121 2.61 -4.85 -2.65
C ILE A 121 3.69 -3.76 -2.45
N GLY A 122 3.91 -3.31 -1.21
CA GLY A 122 4.97 -2.35 -0.90
C GLY A 122 6.39 -2.92 -1.07
N ILE A 123 6.62 -4.21 -0.85
CA ILE A 123 7.91 -4.86 -1.12
C ILE A 123 8.19 -4.85 -2.63
N ILE A 124 7.23 -5.23 -3.46
CA ILE A 124 7.34 -5.13 -4.93
C ILE A 124 7.68 -3.69 -5.32
N SER A 125 7.04 -2.71 -4.69
CA SER A 125 7.25 -1.29 -4.95
C SER A 125 8.68 -0.83 -4.70
N ILE A 126 9.26 -1.26 -3.59
CA ILE A 126 10.65 -0.95 -3.24
C ILE A 126 11.57 -1.58 -4.29
N GLU A 127 11.39 -2.85 -4.61
CA GLU A 127 12.29 -3.59 -5.48
C GLU A 127 12.22 -3.16 -6.96
N ASP A 128 11.03 -2.88 -7.47
CA ASP A 128 10.89 -2.35 -8.83
C ASP A 128 11.50 -0.94 -8.94
N GLY A 129 11.32 -0.12 -7.89
CA GLY A 129 11.93 1.22 -7.79
C GLY A 129 13.46 1.21 -7.65
N LEU A 130 14.02 0.19 -6.98
CA LEU A 130 15.47 0.00 -6.85
C LEU A 130 16.09 -0.52 -8.16
N ASN A 131 15.43 -1.47 -8.83
CA ASN A 131 16.01 -2.20 -9.94
C ASN A 131 15.61 -1.67 -11.33
N ASN A 132 14.77 -0.61 -11.42
CA ASN A 132 14.21 -0.09 -12.67
C ASN A 132 13.59 -1.19 -13.57
N LEU A 133 13.00 -2.22 -12.96
CA LEU A 133 12.48 -3.37 -13.69
C LEU A 133 11.08 -3.06 -14.24
N GLN A 134 11.03 -2.67 -15.52
CA GLN A 134 9.76 -2.53 -16.24
C GLN A 134 9.22 -3.89 -16.69
N ILE A 135 8.29 -4.46 -15.93
CA ILE A 135 7.54 -5.64 -16.36
C ILE A 135 6.36 -5.19 -17.23
N LYS A 136 6.35 -5.61 -18.50
CA LYS A 136 5.49 -5.06 -19.57
C LYS A 136 4.00 -5.40 -19.52
N SER A 137 3.53 -6.26 -18.61
CA SER A 137 2.15 -6.77 -18.64
C SER A 137 1.17 -5.99 -17.76
N VAL A 138 1.65 -5.35 -16.70
CA VAL A 138 0.86 -4.51 -15.78
C VAL A 138 1.61 -3.19 -15.65
N ASP A 139 0.88 -2.07 -15.64
CA ASP A 139 1.47 -0.76 -15.35
C ASP A 139 1.79 -0.70 -13.85
N TRP A 140 2.89 -1.35 -13.48
CA TRP A 140 3.31 -1.51 -12.08
C TRP A 140 3.57 -0.16 -11.44
N ASP A 141 4.15 0.80 -12.16
CA ASP A 141 4.36 2.17 -11.66
C ASP A 141 3.04 2.79 -11.20
N ARG A 142 1.98 2.62 -12.00
CA ARG A 142 0.64 3.06 -11.64
C ARG A 142 0.01 2.24 -10.53
N ALA A 143 0.08 0.91 -10.59
CA ALA A 143 -0.47 0.04 -9.57
C ALA A 143 0.15 0.33 -8.19
N ILE A 144 1.47 0.49 -8.15
CA ILE A 144 2.26 0.80 -6.96
C ILE A 144 1.91 2.19 -6.43
N SER A 145 1.96 3.23 -7.28
CA SER A 145 1.66 4.60 -6.85
C SER A 145 0.24 4.74 -6.32
N CYS A 146 -0.73 4.06 -6.95
CA CYS A 146 -2.11 3.99 -6.46
C CYS A 146 -2.22 3.23 -5.14
N ALA A 147 -1.50 2.11 -4.97
CA ALA A 147 -1.58 1.29 -3.76
C ALA A 147 -1.00 2.08 -2.58
N LEU A 148 0.19 2.64 -2.75
CA LEU A 148 0.85 3.46 -1.75
C LEU A 148 0.02 4.70 -1.42
N GLY A 149 -0.57 5.36 -2.42
CA GLY A 149 -1.51 6.45 -2.23
C GLY A 149 -2.72 6.06 -1.37
N ALA A 150 -3.34 4.92 -1.65
CA ALA A 150 -4.49 4.39 -0.89
C ALA A 150 -4.16 4.02 0.58
N ILE A 151 -2.88 3.81 0.90
CA ILE A 151 -2.40 3.57 2.28
C ILE A 151 -1.93 4.89 2.93
N GLY A 152 -1.93 5.99 2.16
CA GLY A 152 -1.40 7.29 2.55
C GLY A 152 0.12 7.30 2.66
N PHE A 153 0.81 6.43 1.94
CA PHE A 153 2.27 6.42 1.80
C PHE A 153 2.70 7.26 0.61
N ASN A 154 3.73 8.09 0.84
CA ASN A 154 4.49 8.68 -0.25
C ASN A 154 5.52 7.67 -0.74
N SER A 155 5.40 7.23 -2.00
CA SER A 155 6.32 6.28 -2.61
C SER A 155 7.77 6.76 -2.61
N ILE A 156 7.98 8.07 -2.69
CA ILE A 156 9.30 8.71 -2.64
C ILE A 156 9.93 8.51 -1.25
N ASP A 157 9.16 8.67 -0.18
CA ASP A 157 9.69 8.52 1.18
C ASP A 157 10.03 7.05 1.48
N LEU A 158 9.23 6.11 0.97
CA LEU A 158 9.52 4.68 1.11
C LEU A 158 10.81 4.30 0.38
N LEU A 159 10.96 4.73 -0.87
CA LEU A 159 12.15 4.47 -1.69
C LEU A 159 13.39 5.16 -1.12
N ARG A 160 13.24 6.40 -0.64
CA ARG A 160 14.32 7.15 0.02
C ARG A 160 14.77 6.45 1.30
N ASN A 161 13.84 6.00 2.13
CA ASN A 161 14.17 5.25 3.34
C ASN A 161 14.88 3.94 2.99
N ALA A 162 14.45 3.22 1.94
CA ALA A 162 15.13 2.03 1.48
C ALA A 162 16.58 2.36 1.10
N ALA A 163 16.79 3.36 0.24
CA ALA A 163 18.10 3.78 -0.23
C ALA A 163 19.03 4.30 0.88
N GLU A 164 18.51 5.09 1.83
CA GLU A 164 19.32 5.71 2.90
C GLU A 164 19.60 4.76 4.07
N THR A 165 18.64 3.89 4.43
CA THR A 165 18.68 3.15 5.70
C THR A 165 18.68 1.63 5.58
N GLY A 166 18.41 1.07 4.41
CA GLY A 166 18.26 -0.38 4.26
C GLY A 166 16.85 -0.81 3.85
N THR A 167 16.74 -1.84 3.00
CA THR A 167 15.47 -2.46 2.60
C THR A 167 14.73 -3.01 3.81
N ARG A 168 15.45 -3.68 4.73
CA ARG A 168 14.89 -4.17 6.00
C ARG A 168 14.25 -3.06 6.83
N VAL A 169 14.90 -1.90 6.95
CA VAL A 169 14.40 -0.78 7.75
C VAL A 169 13.17 -0.16 7.09
N ALA A 170 13.21 0.02 5.77
CA ALA A 170 12.07 0.51 5.00
C ALA A 170 10.87 -0.43 5.11
N ILE A 171 11.06 -1.74 4.95
CA ILE A 171 9.98 -2.73 5.07
C ILE A 171 9.45 -2.78 6.51
N ARG A 172 10.31 -2.69 7.54
CA ARG A 172 9.83 -2.59 8.93
C ARG A 172 9.01 -1.31 9.17
N GLY A 173 9.39 -0.19 8.55
CA GLY A 173 8.62 1.04 8.56
C GLY A 173 7.25 0.89 7.88
N LEU A 174 7.23 0.23 6.72
CA LEU A 174 6.00 -0.12 6.01
C LEU A 174 5.07 -0.97 6.88
N ILE A 175 5.58 -2.05 7.47
CA ILE A 175 4.85 -2.95 8.40
C ILE A 175 4.17 -2.15 9.50
N LYS A 176 4.92 -1.28 10.20
CA LYS A 176 4.39 -0.47 11.30
C LYS A 176 3.30 0.48 10.84
N THR A 177 3.47 1.12 9.70
CA THR A 177 2.46 2.05 9.17
C THR A 177 1.19 1.30 8.75
N VAL A 178 1.32 0.16 8.06
CA VAL A 178 0.20 -0.71 7.69
C VAL A 178 -0.55 -1.16 8.95
N ALA A 179 0.16 -1.62 9.98
CA ALA A 179 -0.42 -2.09 11.24
C ALA A 179 -1.19 -0.99 11.99
N THR A 180 -0.68 0.26 11.95
CA THR A 180 -1.26 1.39 12.69
C THR A 180 -2.36 2.14 11.95
N ARG A 181 -2.33 2.17 10.61
CA ARG A 181 -3.29 2.93 9.80
C ARG A 181 -4.48 2.13 9.28
N LEU A 182 -4.31 0.84 8.99
CA LEU A 182 -5.41 0.03 8.47
C LEU A 182 -6.27 -0.48 9.63
N LEU A 183 -7.55 -0.10 9.61
CA LEU A 183 -8.58 -0.46 10.59
C LEU A 183 -9.03 -1.92 10.46
N GLY A 184 -8.07 -2.85 10.41
CA GLY A 184 -8.32 -4.27 10.16
C GLY A 184 -8.86 -4.55 8.75
N PRO A 185 -9.66 -5.60 8.58
CA PRO A 185 -10.17 -6.03 7.27
C PRO A 185 -11.02 -4.98 6.55
N ILE A 186 -11.79 -4.17 7.28
CA ILE A 186 -12.57 -3.06 6.71
C ILE A 186 -11.65 -2.03 6.05
N GLY A 187 -10.54 -1.69 6.72
CA GLY A 187 -9.54 -0.78 6.19
C GLY A 187 -8.91 -1.34 4.91
N VAL A 188 -8.62 -2.64 4.89
CA VAL A 188 -8.07 -3.32 3.70
C VAL A 188 -9.04 -3.27 2.53
N ALA A 189 -10.32 -3.59 2.74
CA ALA A 189 -11.33 -3.52 1.68
C ALA A 189 -11.45 -2.12 1.09
N PHE A 190 -11.37 -1.08 1.94
CA PHE A 190 -11.39 0.31 1.50
C PHE A 190 -10.12 0.66 0.70
N THR A 191 -8.94 0.32 1.20
CA THR A 191 -7.67 0.52 0.50
C THR A 191 -7.63 -0.21 -0.85
N VAL A 192 -8.14 -1.44 -0.93
CA VAL A 192 -8.27 -2.18 -2.18
C VAL A 192 -9.20 -1.47 -3.16
N ALA A 193 -10.34 -0.97 -2.67
CA ALA A 193 -11.28 -0.24 -3.52
C ALA A 193 -10.67 1.08 -4.04
N GLU A 194 -10.01 1.85 -3.17
CA GLU A 194 -9.30 3.08 -3.57
C GLU A 194 -8.18 2.79 -4.56
N TRP A 195 -7.40 1.73 -4.32
CA TRP A 195 -6.36 1.28 -5.21
C TRP A 195 -6.90 0.91 -6.59
N ALA A 196 -7.95 0.09 -6.64
CA ALA A 196 -8.60 -0.32 -7.88
C ALA A 196 -9.16 0.87 -8.66
N LEU A 197 -9.82 1.81 -7.96
CA LEU A 197 -10.34 3.03 -8.56
C LEU A 197 -9.22 3.89 -9.15
N CYS A 198 -8.15 4.14 -8.38
CA CYS A 198 -6.98 4.88 -8.85
C CYS A 198 -6.32 4.22 -10.07
N TYR A 199 -6.14 2.90 -10.03
CA TYR A 199 -5.54 2.14 -11.12
C TYR A 199 -6.37 2.23 -12.41
N SER A 200 -7.71 2.20 -12.31
CA SER A 200 -8.60 2.38 -13.46
C SER A 200 -8.67 3.81 -14.00
N GLY A 201 -8.15 4.80 -13.27
CA GLY A 201 -8.17 6.22 -13.66
C GLY A 201 -9.38 7.00 -13.17
N PHE A 202 -10.18 6.41 -12.29
CA PHE A 202 -11.12 7.14 -11.46
C PHE A 202 -10.39 7.54 -10.17
N SER A 203 -9.67 8.67 -10.17
CA SER A 203 -9.18 9.23 -8.90
C SER A 203 -10.33 9.91 -8.16
N LEU A 204 -10.51 9.60 -6.88
CA LEU A 204 -11.37 10.33 -5.94
C LEU A 204 -10.69 11.57 -5.35
N TRP A 205 -9.48 11.88 -5.84
CA TRP A 205 -8.61 12.99 -5.46
C TRP A 205 -8.36 13.87 -6.67
#